data_AF-A0A6J1V2A4-F1
#
_entry.id   AF-A0A6J1V2A4-F1
#
_cell.length_a   1.000
_cell.length_b   1.000
_cell.length_c   1.000
_cell.angle_alpha   90.00
_cell.angle_beta   90.00
_cell.angle_gamma   90.00
#
_symmetry.space_group_name_H-M   'P 1'
#
loop_
_entity.id
_entity.type
_entity.pdbx_description
1 polymer ?
#
loop_
_entity_poly.entity_id
_entity_poly.type
_entity_poly.pdbx_seq_one_letter_code
_entity_poly.pdbx_strand_id
1 'polypeptide(L)'
;MQLQHNLGKRSSLSLGQGLQSLNQLAKKTKSKYILVRMLSEAGTGCSFNVKRLRLQDKLVMLSYDRFVKQKVLFKEQKKICSV
;
A
#
# COMPACT_ATOMS: atom_id res chain seq x y z
N MET A 1 35.82 -51.66 -45.38
CA MET A 1 35.75 -50.19 -45.17
C MET A 1 34.70 -49.91 -44.11
N GLN A 2 35.06 -49.13 -43.09
CA GLN A 2 34.26 -48.85 -41.90
C GLN A 2 33.16 -47.83 -42.21
N LEU A 3 31.93 -48.15 -41.79
CA LEU A 3 30.77 -47.25 -41.71
C LEU A 3 30.99 -46.23 -40.58
N GLN A 4 30.69 -44.95 -40.83
CA GLN A 4 30.16 -44.04 -39.81
C GLN A 4 29.14 -43.07 -40.43
N HIS A 5 27.88 -43.21 -40.00
CA HIS A 5 26.81 -42.23 -40.18
C HIS A 5 26.92 -41.17 -39.08
N ASN A 6 27.03 -39.89 -39.45
CA ASN A 6 27.00 -38.78 -38.49
C ASN A 6 25.60 -38.16 -38.40
N LEU A 7 24.86 -38.57 -37.37
CA LEU A 7 23.65 -37.90 -36.88
C LEU A 7 24.04 -36.59 -36.18
N GLY A 8 23.74 -35.47 -36.83
CA GLY A 8 23.94 -34.12 -36.31
C GLY A 8 23.06 -33.81 -35.10
N LYS A 9 23.69 -33.83 -33.93
CA LYS A 9 23.37 -33.20 -32.64
C LYS A 9 22.11 -32.32 -32.62
N ARG A 10 21.04 -32.83 -32.01
CA ARG A 10 19.95 -32.01 -31.45
C ARG A 10 20.51 -31.21 -30.28
N SER A 11 20.63 -29.90 -30.44
CA SER A 11 20.90 -28.97 -29.34
C SER A 11 19.75 -29.03 -28.34
N SER A 12 20.03 -29.54 -27.16
CA SER A 12 19.12 -29.53 -26.01
C SER A 12 18.83 -28.08 -25.59
N LEU A 13 17.65 -27.59 -25.92
CA LEU A 13 17.05 -26.43 -25.26
C LEU A 13 16.85 -26.78 -23.78
N SER A 14 17.74 -26.29 -22.92
CA SER A 14 17.53 -26.31 -21.48
C SER A 14 16.39 -25.34 -21.13
N LEU A 15 15.15 -25.86 -21.12
CA LEU A 15 14.00 -25.24 -20.45
C LEU A 15 14.26 -25.23 -18.94
N GLY A 16 15.12 -24.33 -18.51
CA GLY A 16 15.65 -24.33 -17.15
C GLY A 16 15.71 -22.96 -16.51
N GLN A 17 15.01 -21.94 -17.04
CA GLN A 17 14.86 -20.65 -16.39
C GLN A 17 13.51 -20.04 -16.78
N GLY A 18 12.58 -19.90 -15.83
CA GLY A 18 11.34 -19.20 -16.13
C GLY A 18 10.16 -19.40 -15.19
N LEU A 19 10.29 -20.01 -14.01
CA LEU A 19 9.19 -20.08 -13.04
C LEU A 19 9.62 -19.54 -11.67
N GLN A 20 10.12 -18.30 -11.64
CA GLN A 20 10.24 -17.55 -10.40
C GLN A 20 8.93 -16.78 -10.15
N SER A 21 8.24 -17.16 -9.08
CA SER A 21 7.24 -16.39 -8.32
C SER A 21 5.73 -16.47 -8.67
N LEU A 22 5.15 -17.68 -8.61
CA LEU A 22 3.70 -17.84 -8.34
C LEU A 22 3.27 -17.38 -6.93
N ASN A 23 4.20 -16.94 -6.08
CA ASN A 23 3.93 -16.42 -4.74
C ASN A 23 3.55 -14.92 -4.72
N GLN A 24 3.47 -14.26 -5.88
CA GLN A 24 3.12 -12.83 -5.92
C GLN A 24 1.61 -12.56 -5.80
N LEU A 25 0.75 -13.50 -6.23
CA LEU A 25 -0.71 -13.35 -6.20
C LEU A 25 -1.35 -13.61 -4.82
N ALA A 26 -0.66 -14.30 -3.92
CA ALA A 26 -1.21 -14.69 -2.61
C ALA A 26 -0.95 -13.66 -1.49
N LYS A 27 -0.37 -12.49 -1.79
CA LYS A 27 -0.25 -11.41 -0.79
C LYS A 27 -1.63 -10.80 -0.58
N LYS A 28 -2.21 -10.99 0.61
CA LYS A 28 -3.45 -10.31 1.01
C LYS A 28 -3.29 -8.80 0.84
N THR A 29 -3.99 -8.25 -0.16
CA THR A 29 -3.93 -6.83 -0.49
C THR A 29 -4.41 -6.04 0.72
N LYS A 30 -3.54 -5.16 1.24
CA LYS A 30 -3.94 -4.20 2.28
C LYS A 30 -5.06 -3.33 1.70
N SER A 31 -6.00 -2.92 2.54
CA SER A 31 -7.12 -2.13 2.03
C SER A 31 -6.64 -0.80 1.41
N LYS A 32 -7.48 -0.11 0.65
CA LYS A 32 -7.09 1.15 0.00
C LYS A 32 -7.12 2.34 0.97
N TYR A 33 -8.06 2.34 1.91
CA TYR A 33 -8.32 3.44 2.83
C TYR A 33 -7.97 3.09 4.28
N ILE A 34 -7.66 4.12 5.06
CA ILE A 34 -7.53 4.01 6.52
C ILE A 34 -8.44 5.03 7.18
N LEU A 35 -8.99 4.68 8.34
CA LEU A 35 -9.70 5.61 9.19
C LEU A 35 -8.69 6.23 10.15
N VAL A 36 -8.64 7.55 10.18
CA VAL A 36 -7.72 8.31 11.03
C VAL A 36 -8.49 9.22 11.96
N ARG A 37 -7.92 9.47 13.15
CA ARG A 37 -8.39 10.49 14.08
C ARG A 37 -7.66 11.80 13.81
N MET A 38 -8.42 12.84 13.52
CA MET A 38 -7.95 14.23 13.42
C MET A 38 -8.06 14.89 14.80
N LEU A 39 -7.07 15.69 15.19
CA LEU A 39 -7.06 16.43 16.45
C LEU A 39 -6.93 17.94 16.18
N SER A 40 -7.68 18.75 16.91
CA SER A 40 -7.58 20.21 16.90
C SER A 40 -6.23 20.68 17.43
N GLU A 41 -5.55 21.53 16.66
CA GLU A 41 -4.30 22.18 17.08
C GLU A 41 -4.52 23.27 18.13
N ALA A 42 -5.77 23.63 18.42
CA ALA A 42 -6.09 24.60 19.47
C ALA A 42 -5.99 24.01 20.89
N GLY A 43 -5.58 22.75 21.06
CA GLY A 43 -5.37 22.13 22.37
C GLY A 43 -6.65 21.76 23.12
N THR A 44 -7.81 21.84 22.49
CA THR A 44 -9.13 21.58 23.11
C THR A 44 -9.47 20.10 23.26
N GLY A 45 -8.70 19.20 22.62
CA GLY A 45 -9.04 17.79 22.53
C GLY A 45 -10.18 17.46 21.56
N CYS A 46 -10.74 18.46 20.86
CA CYS A 46 -11.75 18.22 19.83
C CYS A 46 -11.16 17.34 18.72
N SER A 47 -11.89 16.29 18.35
CA SER A 47 -11.41 15.33 17.36
C SER A 47 -12.56 14.74 16.55
N PHE A 48 -12.24 14.32 15.33
CA PHE A 48 -13.18 13.65 14.44
C PHE A 48 -12.45 12.62 13.57
N ASN A 49 -13.22 11.73 12.95
CA ASN A 49 -12.67 10.65 12.14
C ASN A 49 -12.85 10.93 10.65
N VAL A 50 -11.81 10.66 9.87
CA VAL A 50 -11.83 10.83 8.40
C VAL A 50 -11.19 9.62 7.73
N LYS A 51 -11.68 9.27 6.55
CA LYS A 51 -11.05 8.28 5.68
C LYS A 51 -10.00 8.96 4.81
N ARG A 52 -8.79 8.42 4.74
CA ARG A 52 -7.77 8.85 3.77
C ARG A 52 -7.18 7.68 3.01
N LEU A 53 -6.55 7.97 1.87
CA LEU A 53 -5.76 6.99 1.13
C LEU A 53 -4.55 6.56 1.95
N ARG A 54 -4.25 5.25 1.91
CA ARG A 54 -3.15 4.65 2.66
C ARG A 54 -1.78 5.20 2.31
N LEU A 55 -1.58 5.48 1.02
CA LEU A 55 -0.30 5.89 0.44
C LEU A 55 -0.16 7.41 0.35
N GLN A 56 -1.20 8.16 0.70
CA GLN A 56 -1.16 9.62 0.73
C GLN A 56 -0.50 10.12 2.02
N ASP A 57 0.05 11.33 1.97
CA ASP A 57 0.56 12.04 3.14
C ASP A 57 -0.51 12.27 4.22
N LYS A 58 -0.04 12.64 5.42
CA LYS A 58 -0.92 12.91 6.56
C LYS A 58 -1.88 14.05 6.26
N LEU A 59 -3.14 13.91 6.68
CA LEU A 59 -4.13 14.95 6.50
C LEU A 59 -3.88 16.15 7.42
N VAL A 60 -4.06 17.32 6.85
CA VAL A 60 -4.16 18.60 7.55
C VAL A 60 -5.38 19.33 6.98
N MET A 61 -6.30 19.74 7.84
CA MET A 61 -7.58 20.32 7.41
C MET A 61 -7.97 21.50 8.30
N LEU A 62 -8.45 22.58 7.70
CA LEU A 62 -9.08 23.68 8.43
C LEU A 62 -10.55 23.33 8.70
N SER A 63 -10.94 23.20 9.96
CA SER A 63 -12.32 22.86 10.36
C SER A 63 -12.76 23.66 11.58
N TYR A 64 -14.07 23.72 11.83
CA TYR A 64 -14.63 24.46 12.95
C TYR A 64 -14.46 23.70 14.26
N ASP A 65 -13.87 24.35 15.27
CA ASP A 65 -13.82 23.83 16.63
C ASP A 65 -14.90 24.50 17.48
N ARG A 66 -15.83 23.68 17.99
CA ARG A 66 -16.96 24.15 18.80
C ARG A 66 -16.54 24.74 20.14
N PHE A 67 -15.38 24.37 20.68
CA PHE A 67 -14.90 24.88 21.96
C PHE A 67 -14.29 26.28 21.83
N VAL A 68 -13.53 26.52 20.77
CA VAL A 68 -12.92 27.84 20.48
C VAL A 68 -13.86 28.74 19.68
N LYS A 69 -14.92 28.18 19.07
CA LYS A 69 -15.89 28.87 18.22
C LYS A 69 -15.28 29.53 16.98
N GLN A 70 -14.22 28.93 16.45
CA GLN A 70 -13.53 29.42 15.26
C GLN A 70 -13.02 28.27 14.39
N LYS A 71 -12.64 28.58 13.14
CA LYS A 71 -11.95 27.61 12.28
C LYS A 71 -10.50 27.48 12.72
N VAL A 72 -10.08 26.27 13.02
CA VAL A 72 -8.73 25.93 13.47
C VAL A 72 -8.16 24.81 12.62
N LEU A 73 -6.84 24.68 12.65
CA LEU A 73 -6.15 23.61 11.96
C LEU A 73 -6.36 22.29 12.73
N PHE A 74 -6.71 21.23 12.01
CA PHE A 74 -6.76 19.87 12.51
C PHE A 74 -5.68 19.05 11.81
N LYS A 75 -4.91 18.30 12.59
CA LYS A 75 -3.87 17.39 12.07
C LYS A 75 -4.22 15.94 12.36
N GLU A 76 -3.79 15.06 11.48
CA GLU A 76 -3.86 13.62 11.71
C GLU A 76 -3.00 13.21 12.90
N GLN A 77 -3.65 12.69 13.94
CA GLN A 77 -2.99 12.24 15.16
C GLN A 77 -2.60 10.76 15.07
N LYS A 78 -3.58 9.90 14.77
CA LYS A 78 -3.38 8.45 14.76
C LYS A 78 -4.29 7.73 13.78
N LYS A 79 -3.78 6.62 13.24
CA LYS A 79 -4.60 5.62 12.56
C LYS A 79 -5.48 4.88 13.57
N ILE A 80 -6.77 4.76 13.28
CA ILE A 80 -7.72 3.97 14.05
C ILE A 80 -7.74 2.53 13.51
N CYS A 81 -8.13 2.36 12.25
CA CYS A 81 -8.25 1.04 11.65
C CYS A 81 -8.03 1.10 10.12
N SER A 82 -7.80 -0.08 9.53
CA SER A 82 -7.89 -0.25 8.08
C SER A 82 -9.37 -0.38 7.72
N VAL A 83 -9.83 0.33 6.69
CA VAL A 83 -11.21 0.24 6.17
C VAL A 83 -11.24 -0.65 4.94
#